data_AF-A0A1E5VG94-F1
#
_entry.id   AF-A0A1E5VG94-F1
#
_cell.length_a   1.000
_cell.length_b   1.000
_cell.length_c   1.000
_cell.angle_alpha   90.00
_cell.angle_beta   90.00
_cell.angle_gamma   90.00
#
_symmetry.space_group_name_H-M   'P 1'
#
loop_
_entity.id
_entity.type
_entity.pdbx_description
1 polymer ?
#
loop_
_entity_poly.entity_id
_entity_poly.type
_entity_poly.pdbx_seq_one_letter_code
_entity_poly.pdbx_strand_id
1 'polypeptide(L)'
;MVIPGALKVLRLQKGHKYCRLGDLSKEVGWNYQDTIRELEEKRKEKAKVAYDRRKQRGKLRVKAEKAAEEKLGSQLDILAPVTY
;
A
#
# COMPACT_ATOMS: atom_id res chain seq x y z
N MET A 1 7.93 -1.85 -2.49
CA MET A 1 9.12 -1.16 -1.95
C MET A 1 9.13 0.26 -2.50
N VAL A 2 9.51 1.26 -1.70
CA VAL A 2 9.58 2.68 -2.11
C VAL A 2 10.99 3.17 -1.76
N ILE A 3 11.58 4.04 -2.59
CA ILE A 3 12.90 4.65 -2.34
C ILE A 3 12.67 6.08 -1.81
N PRO A 4 12.85 6.33 -0.50
CA PRO A 4 12.57 7.66 0.07
C PRO A 4 13.45 8.75 -0.52
N GLY A 5 14.71 8.41 -0.85
CA GLY A 5 15.67 9.35 -1.42
C GLY A 5 15.31 9.91 -2.80
N ALA A 6 14.34 9.32 -3.50
CA ALA A 6 13.86 9.80 -4.81
C ALA A 6 12.44 10.38 -4.76
N LEU A 7 11.83 10.50 -3.57
CA LEU A 7 10.48 11.01 -3.46
C LEU A 7 10.44 12.52 -3.68
N LYS A 8 9.65 12.94 -4.67
CA LYS A 8 9.36 14.35 -4.94
C LYS A 8 8.94 15.12 -3.68
N VAL A 9 8.07 14.55 -2.85
CA VAL A 9 7.55 15.20 -1.63
C VAL A 9 8.67 15.52 -0.63
N LEU A 10 9.72 14.71 -0.58
CA LEU A 10 10.86 14.92 0.33
C LEU A 10 11.96 15.78 -0.30
N ARG A 11 12.14 15.69 -1.63
CA ARG A 11 13.25 16.34 -2.34
C ARG A 11 12.91 17.72 -2.90
N LEU A 12 11.63 18.01 -3.13
CA LEU A 12 11.20 19.27 -3.72
C LEU A 12 10.45 20.11 -2.68
N GLN A 13 10.88 21.35 -2.50
CA GLN A 13 10.18 22.31 -1.65
C GLN A 13 8.79 22.65 -2.22
N LYS A 14 7.87 23.05 -1.33
CA LYS A 14 6.54 23.54 -1.73
C LYS A 14 6.68 24.79 -2.61
N GLY A 15 5.94 24.84 -3.71
CA GLY A 15 5.92 25.98 -4.64
C GLY A 15 6.79 25.82 -5.89
N HIS A 16 7.73 24.87 -5.89
CA HIS A 16 8.55 24.59 -7.09
C HIS A 16 7.74 23.82 -8.13
N LYS A 17 7.85 24.27 -9.39
CA LYS A 17 7.21 23.61 -10.54
C LYS A 17 7.86 22.26 -10.80
N TYR A 18 7.06 21.30 -11.22
CA TYR A 18 7.50 19.95 -11.59
C TYR A 18 6.68 19.46 -12.77
N CYS A 19 7.26 18.54 -13.54
CA CYS A 19 6.56 17.88 -14.63
C CYS A 19 6.25 16.43 -14.24
N ARG A 20 5.10 15.92 -14.69
CA ARG A 20 4.78 14.50 -14.65
C ARG A 20 5.25 13.89 -15.96
N LEU A 21 6.10 12.87 -15.88
CA LEU A 21 6.65 12.20 -17.06
C LEU A 21 5.56 11.73 -18.04
N GLY A 22 4.43 11.22 -17.54
CA GLY A 22 3.32 10.80 -18.40
C GLY A 22 2.69 11.93 -19.23
N ASP A 23 2.70 13.17 -18.75
CA ASP A 23 2.21 14.32 -19.53
C ASP A 23 3.20 14.69 -20.63
N LEU A 24 4.48 14.78 -20.27
CA LEU A 24 5.56 15.02 -21.24
C LEU A 24 5.59 13.95 -22.33
N SER A 25 5.49 12.67 -21.96
CA SER A 25 5.52 11.57 -22.93
C SER A 25 4.34 11.66 -23.91
N LYS A 26 3.15 12.06 -23.45
CA LYS A 26 2.00 12.28 -24.33
C LYS A 26 2.28 13.39 -25.34
N GLU A 27 2.84 14.51 -24.91
CA GLU A 27 3.19 15.64 -25.78
C GLU A 27 4.27 15.28 -26.81
N VAL A 28 5.20 14.41 -26.45
CA VAL A 28 6.29 13.92 -27.33
C VAL A 28 5.82 12.82 -28.30
N GLY A 29 4.54 12.44 -28.27
CA GLY A 29 3.95 11.51 -29.24
C GLY A 29 3.77 10.07 -28.73
N TRP A 30 3.81 9.85 -27.41
CA TRP A 30 3.46 8.55 -26.84
C TRP A 30 1.93 8.35 -26.81
N ASN A 31 1.45 7.46 -27.66
CA ASN A 31 0.01 7.30 -27.92
C ASN A 31 -0.75 6.44 -26.88
N TYR A 32 -0.04 5.77 -25.96
CA TYR A 32 -0.65 4.80 -25.04
C TYR A 32 -1.18 5.41 -23.73
N GLN A 33 -1.31 6.72 -23.65
CA GLN A 33 -1.77 7.39 -22.42
C GLN A 33 -3.19 6.97 -22.03
N ASP A 34 -4.12 6.92 -22.99
CA ASP A 34 -5.52 6.59 -22.71
C ASP A 34 -5.70 5.11 -22.35
N THR A 35 -4.98 4.20 -23.02
CA THR A 35 -5.03 2.77 -22.72
C THR A 35 -4.47 2.46 -21.34
N ILE A 36 -3.39 3.12 -20.92
CA ILE A 36 -2.81 2.96 -19.58
C ILE A 36 -3.77 3.50 -18.52
N ARG A 37 -4.48 4.62 -18.79
CA ARG A 37 -5.48 5.15 -17.84
C ARG A 37 -6.57 4.12 -17.55
N GLU A 38 -7.16 3.51 -18.59
CA GLU A 38 -8.20 2.49 -18.42
C GLU A 38 -7.70 1.24 -17.67
N LEU A 39 -6.48 0.80 -17.97
CA LEU A 39 -5.87 -0.36 -17.30
C LEU A 39 -5.57 -0.06 -15.83
N GLU A 40 -5.12 1.14 -15.51
CA GLU A 40 -4.86 1.58 -14.14
C GLU A 40 -6.15 1.74 -13.31
N GLU A 41 -7.25 2.16 -13.93
CA GLU A 41 -8.57 2.20 -13.28
C GLU A 41 -9.03 0.79 -12.91
N LYS A 42 -9.01 -0.15 -13.88
CA LYS A 42 -9.32 -1.57 -13.64
C LYS A 42 -8.41 -2.18 -12.56
N ARG A 43 -7.13 -1.79 -12.53
CA ARG A 43 -6.17 -2.25 -11.50
C ARG A 43 -6.53 -1.73 -10.11
N LYS A 44 -6.92 -0.46 -9.99
CA LYS A 44 -7.31 0.17 -8.71
C LYS A 44 -8.59 -0.43 -8.14
N GLU A 45 -9.57 -0.73 -8.98
CA GLU A 45 -10.81 -1.40 -8.56
C GLU A 45 -10.53 -2.78 -7.95
N LYS A 46 -9.77 -3.62 -8.66
CA LYS A 46 -9.34 -4.94 -8.17
C LYS A 46 -8.54 -4.83 -6.87
N ALA A 47 -7.64 -3.85 -6.79
CA ALA A 47 -6.83 -3.61 -5.60
C ALA A 47 -7.69 -3.18 -4.39
N LYS A 48 -8.73 -2.37 -4.60
CA LYS A 48 -9.67 -1.96 -3.54
C LYS A 48 -10.41 -3.15 -2.96
N VAL A 49 -10.96 -4.03 -3.80
CA VAL A 49 -11.65 -5.26 -3.35
C VAL A 49 -10.70 -6.15 -2.55
N ALA A 50 -9.48 -6.36 -3.05
CA ALA A 50 -8.48 -7.15 -2.35
C ALA A 50 -8.08 -6.52 -1.00
N TYR A 51 -7.95 -5.19 -0.94
CA TYR A 51 -7.64 -4.45 0.27
C TYR A 51 -8.74 -4.57 1.32
N ASP A 52 -10.00 -4.42 0.92
CA ASP A 52 -11.15 -4.53 1.82
C ASP A 52 -11.25 -5.95 2.41
N ARG A 53 -11.07 -6.99 1.58
CA ARG A 53 -10.99 -8.38 2.06
C ARG A 53 -9.84 -8.58 3.05
N ARG A 54 -8.66 -8.02 2.76
CA ARG A 54 -7.50 -8.08 3.66
C ARG A 54 -7.77 -7.37 4.98
N LYS A 55 -8.44 -6.22 4.95
CA LYS A 55 -8.83 -5.44 6.14
C LYS A 55 -9.80 -6.24 7.02
N GLN A 56 -10.80 -6.88 6.44
CA GLN A 56 -11.73 -7.73 7.21
C GLN A 56 -11.01 -8.94 7.82
N ARG A 57 -10.13 -9.61 7.06
CA ARG A 57 -9.31 -10.70 7.58
C ARG A 57 -8.40 -10.26 8.73
N GLY A 58 -7.79 -9.08 8.63
CA GLY A 58 -6.98 -8.50 9.71
C GLY A 58 -7.80 -8.28 10.98
N LYS A 59 -9.02 -7.74 10.87
CA LYS A 59 -9.93 -7.58 12.01
C LYS A 59 -10.30 -8.92 12.66
N LEU A 60 -10.60 -9.94 11.85
CA LEU A 60 -10.90 -11.28 12.36
C LEU A 60 -9.70 -11.91 13.05
N ARG A 61 -8.49 -11.70 12.51
CA ARG A 61 -7.26 -12.20 13.12
C ARG A 61 -7.04 -11.59 14.50
N VAL A 62 -7.19 -10.27 14.64
CA VAL A 62 -7.08 -9.60 15.95
C VAL A 62 -8.13 -10.09 16.95
N LYS A 63 -9.36 -10.37 16.50
CA LYS A 63 -10.39 -10.97 17.37
C LYS A 63 -10.01 -12.38 17.80
N ALA A 64 -9.47 -13.19 16.89
CA ALA A 64 -9.05 -14.55 17.18
C ALA A 64 -7.82 -14.57 18.11
N GLU A 65 -6.86 -13.66 17.92
CA GLU A 65 -5.70 -13.46 18.80
C GLU A 65 -6.17 -13.19 20.23
N LYS A 66 -7.09 -12.22 20.43
CA LYS A 66 -7.67 -11.93 21.76
C LYS A 66 -8.39 -13.12 22.39
N ALA A 67 -9.18 -13.86 21.61
CA ALA A 67 -9.86 -15.05 22.10
C ALA A 67 -8.90 -16.22 22.42
N ALA A 68 -7.72 -16.25 21.78
CA ALA A 68 -6.68 -17.23 22.04
C ALA A 68 -5.80 -16.82 23.23
N GLU A 69 -5.61 -15.53 23.49
CA GLU A 69 -4.89 -15.02 24.66
C GLU A 69 -5.49 -15.53 25.97
N GLU A 70 -6.82 -15.54 26.09
CA GLU A 70 -7.53 -16.12 27.24
C GLU A 70 -7.22 -17.61 27.47
N LYS A 71 -6.85 -18.33 26.41
CA LYS A 71 -6.57 -19.78 26.44
C LYS A 71 -5.08 -20.10 26.59
N LEU A 72 -4.19 -19.26 26.06
CA LEU A 72 -2.75 -19.52 26.07
C LEU A 72 -2.05 -19.04 27.35
N GLY A 73 -2.59 -18.06 28.09
CA GLY A 73 -2.12 -17.67 29.43
C GLY A 73 -0.60 -17.71 29.64
N SER A 74 -0.10 -18.72 30.36
CA SER A 74 1.32 -18.91 30.70
C SER A 74 2.25 -19.24 29.53
N GLN A 75 1.73 -19.69 28.39
CA GLN A 75 2.53 -20.00 27.19
C GLN A 75 2.93 -18.73 26.43
N LEU A 76 2.19 -17.62 26.60
CA LEU A 76 2.53 -16.34 25.97
C LEU A 76 3.80 -15.72 26.56
N ASP A 77 4.02 -15.88 27.87
CA ASP A 77 5.21 -15.38 28.56
C ASP A 77 6.51 -16.06 28.05
N ILE A 78 6.39 -17.30 27.58
CA ILE A 78 7.49 -18.06 26.96
C ILE A 78 7.77 -17.58 25.53
N LEU A 79 6.73 -17.11 24.81
CA LEU A 79 6.83 -16.62 23.44
C LEU A 79 7.31 -15.17 23.35
N ALA A 80 7.04 -14.35 24.36
CA ALA A 80 7.37 -12.91 24.40
C ALA A 80 8.86 -12.57 24.13
N PRO A 81 9.86 -13.35 24.61
CA PRO A 81 11.28 -13.08 24.33
C PRO A 81 11.71 -13.44 22.90
N VAL A 82 10.92 -14.25 22.18
CA VAL A 82 11.24 -14.74 20.83
C VAL A 82 10.57 -13.89 19.75
N THR A 83 9.49 -13.19 20.10
CA THR A 83 8.80 -12.26 19.19
C THR A 83 9.48 -10.89 19.18
N TYR A 84 9.90 -10.43 18.00
CA TYR A 84 10.42 -9.08 17.73
C TYR A 84 9.32 -8.04 17.54
#